data_AF-A0A948V8G1-F1
#
_entry.id   AF-A0A948V8G1-F1
#
_cell.length_a   1.000
_cell.length_b   1.000
_cell.length_c   1.000
_cell.angle_alpha   90.00
_cell.angle_beta   90.00
_cell.angle_gamma   90.00
#
_symmetry.space_group_name_H-M   'P 1'
#
loop_
_entity.id
_entity.type
_entity.pdbx_description
1 polymer ?
#
loop_
_entity_poly.entity_id
_entity_poly.type
_entity_poly.pdbx_seq_one_letter_code
_entity_poly.pdbx_strand_id
1 'polypeptide(L)'
;MKFRESLISANHNYLVNDMLSPGFVLGDPGPRDDFWFVADVVPPEERRGRIYGRLYDRRGDFILELKGNRTTENPGQTVLQSIQGGFRIHYPSGELLIKVHTRNFANGHLTFIHGKVYDKEGRLRMEPSYEGVKVHGKGQLALVGPYEFGESGH
;
A
#
# COMPACT_ATOMS: atom_id res chain seq x y z
N MET A 1 27.34 12.24 4.00
CA MET A 1 26.47 11.04 4.10
C MET A 1 25.55 11.21 5.30
N LYS A 2 24.24 11.39 5.10
CA LYS A 2 23.29 11.36 6.22
C LYS A 2 22.97 9.90 6.50
N PHE A 3 23.46 9.37 7.62
CA PHE A 3 22.97 8.11 8.18
C PHE A 3 21.48 8.28 8.44
N ARG A 4 20.64 7.69 7.59
CA ARG A 4 19.23 7.48 7.91
C ARG A 4 19.22 6.39 8.97
N GLU A 5 18.90 6.75 10.21
CA GLU A 5 18.52 5.76 11.21
C GLU A 5 17.51 4.82 10.55
N SER A 6 17.85 3.55 10.56
CA SER A 6 17.04 2.52 9.94
C SER A 6 15.80 2.40 10.80
N LEU A 7 14.71 3.05 10.40
CA LEU A 7 13.41 2.95 11.06
C LEU A 7 12.83 1.55 10.84
N ILE A 8 13.60 0.47 10.92
CA ILE A 8 13.10 -0.89 10.73
C ILE A 8 12.29 -1.27 11.96
N SER A 9 11.07 -1.76 11.73
CA SER A 9 10.26 -2.33 12.80
C SER A 9 10.76 -3.72 13.15
N ALA A 10 10.82 -4.04 14.44
CA ALA A 10 11.08 -5.41 14.87
C ALA A 10 9.91 -6.36 14.51
N ASN A 11 8.69 -5.84 14.35
CA ASN A 11 7.49 -6.66 14.16
C ASN A 11 7.12 -6.88 12.70
N HIS A 12 7.03 -5.81 11.92
CA HIS A 12 6.44 -5.88 10.59
C HIS A 12 7.01 -4.82 9.67
N ASN A 13 7.47 -5.22 8.48
CA ASN A 13 8.04 -4.32 7.49
C ASN A 13 7.45 -4.57 6.09
N TYR A 14 7.72 -3.62 5.21
CA TYR A 14 7.54 -3.66 3.76
C TYR A 14 8.92 -3.45 3.11
N LEU A 15 9.13 -4.00 1.92
CA LEU A 15 10.33 -3.72 1.13
C LEU A 15 10.02 -2.63 0.08
N VAL A 16 10.59 -1.45 0.26
CA VAL A 16 10.31 -0.24 -0.55
C VAL A 16 11.62 0.37 -1.00
N ASN A 17 11.82 0.53 -2.32
CA ASN A 17 13.07 1.04 -2.90
C ASN A 17 14.31 0.35 -2.31
N ASP A 18 14.28 -0.98 -2.26
CA ASP A 18 15.34 -1.85 -1.71
C ASP A 18 15.66 -1.65 -0.22
N MET A 19 14.78 -0.97 0.52
CA MET A 19 14.92 -0.74 1.97
C MET A 19 13.71 -1.28 2.74
N LEU A 20 13.96 -1.85 3.92
CA LEU A 20 12.90 -2.20 4.85
C LEU A 20 12.28 -0.93 5.45
N SER A 21 10.96 -0.91 5.50
CA SER A 21 10.17 0.20 6.04
C SER A 21 9.01 -0.33 6.89
N PRO A 22 8.68 0.25 8.06
CA PRO A 22 7.52 -0.14 8.86
C PRO A 22 6.21 0.14 8.16
N GLY A 23 6.21 1.12 7.27
CA GLY A 23 5.05 1.62 6.56
C GLY A 23 5.42 2.83 5.72
N PHE A 24 4.62 3.12 4.70
CA PHE A 24 4.85 4.23 3.80
C PHE A 24 3.54 4.80 3.24
N VAL A 25 3.61 6.06 2.82
CA VAL A 25 2.48 6.82 2.27
C VAL A 25 2.89 7.44 0.95
N LEU A 26 2.05 7.26 -0.06
CA LEU A 26 2.13 7.94 -1.35
C LEU A 26 0.93 8.85 -1.50
N GLY A 27 1.13 10.02 -2.11
CA GLY A 27 0.05 10.99 -2.29
C GLY A 27 -0.36 11.67 -0.98
N ASP A 28 -1.61 12.13 -0.93
CA ASP A 28 -2.16 12.89 0.20
C ASP A 28 -3.51 12.28 0.61
N PRO A 29 -3.58 11.52 1.72
CA PRO A 29 -4.82 10.95 2.28
C PRO A 29 -5.83 11.97 2.83
N GLY A 30 -5.73 13.25 2.45
CA GLY A 30 -6.62 14.33 2.87
C GLY A 30 -8.02 14.29 2.26
N PRO A 31 -8.85 15.32 2.51
CA PRO A 31 -10.27 15.37 2.15
C PRO A 31 -10.56 15.56 0.65
N ARG A 32 -9.52 15.53 -0.20
CA ARG A 32 -9.66 15.68 -1.65
C ARG A 32 -9.76 14.30 -2.28
N ASP A 33 -10.59 14.16 -3.31
CA ASP A 33 -10.63 12.98 -4.19
C ASP A 33 -9.35 12.88 -5.05
N ASP A 34 -8.22 12.70 -4.38
CA ASP A 34 -6.90 12.58 -4.98
C ASP A 34 -6.32 11.17 -4.77
N PHE A 35 -5.28 10.86 -5.53
CA PHE A 35 -4.52 9.64 -5.34
C PHE A 35 -3.84 9.62 -3.98
N TRP A 36 -4.03 8.52 -3.27
CA TRP A 36 -3.24 8.20 -2.09
C TRP A 36 -3.14 6.69 -1.88
N PHE A 37 -2.05 6.24 -1.26
CA PHE A 37 -1.80 4.85 -0.93
C PHE A 37 -1.04 4.80 0.40
N VAL A 38 -1.55 4.03 1.37
CA VAL A 38 -0.90 3.82 2.66
C VAL A 38 -0.69 2.33 2.86
N ALA A 39 0.57 1.93 2.99
CA ALA A 39 0.95 0.68 3.62
C ALA A 39 1.31 0.99 5.07
N ASP A 40 0.37 0.75 5.97
CA ASP A 40 0.42 1.27 7.33
C ASP A 40 1.31 0.43 8.24
N VAL A 41 1.78 1.04 9.33
CA VAL A 41 2.48 0.36 10.42
C VAL A 41 1.55 -0.66 11.06
N VAL A 42 2.00 -1.90 11.15
CA VAL A 42 1.23 -2.99 11.73
C VAL A 42 1.62 -3.17 13.21
N PRO A 43 0.68 -3.03 14.15
CA PRO A 43 0.97 -3.19 15.56
C PRO A 43 1.29 -4.65 15.93
N PRO A 44 1.96 -4.92 17.07
CA PRO A 44 2.44 -6.25 17.44
C PRO A 44 1.38 -7.37 17.51
N GLU A 45 0.14 -7.02 17.82
CA GLU A 45 -1.00 -7.95 17.86
C GLU A 45 -1.47 -8.40 16.47
N GLU A 46 -1.02 -7.73 15.40
CA GLU A 46 -1.40 -8.02 14.03
C GLU A 46 -0.24 -8.55 13.19
N ARG A 47 -0.60 -9.40 12.23
CA ARG A 47 0.35 -10.12 11.37
C ARG A 47 0.12 -9.89 9.89
N ARG A 48 -0.88 -9.09 9.52
CA ARG A 48 -1.24 -8.83 8.12
C ARG A 48 -0.94 -7.38 7.82
N GLY A 49 -0.32 -7.13 6.67
CA GLY A 49 -0.16 -5.76 6.16
C GLY A 49 -1.51 -5.04 6.12
N ARG A 50 -1.52 -3.77 6.54
CA ARG A 50 -2.71 -2.91 6.51
C ARG A 50 -2.58 -1.95 5.34
N ILE A 51 -3.40 -2.15 4.32
CA ILE A 51 -3.37 -1.36 3.10
C ILE A 51 -4.63 -0.50 3.02
N TYR A 52 -4.41 0.77 2.73
CA TYR A 52 -5.43 1.75 2.43
C TYR A 52 -5.05 2.43 1.11
N GLY A 53 -6.02 2.92 0.36
CA GLY A 53 -5.71 3.69 -0.84
C GLY A 53 -6.91 4.03 -1.69
N ARG A 54 -6.79 5.10 -2.46
CA ARG A 54 -7.69 5.45 -3.56
C ARG A 54 -6.94 5.23 -4.87
N LEU A 55 -7.28 4.14 -5.57
CA LEU A 55 -6.49 3.61 -6.69
C LEU A 55 -7.06 4.02 -8.04
N TYR A 56 -6.17 4.35 -8.97
CA TYR A 56 -6.48 4.75 -10.33
C TYR A 56 -5.79 3.82 -11.34
N ASP A 57 -6.33 3.77 -12.56
CA ASP A 57 -5.73 3.04 -13.67
C ASP A 57 -4.71 3.90 -14.44
N ARG A 58 -4.10 3.31 -15.47
CA ARG A 58 -3.11 4.01 -16.32
C ARG A 58 -3.67 5.19 -17.11
N ARG A 59 -5.00 5.33 -17.21
CA ARG A 59 -5.69 6.44 -17.87
C ARG A 59 -6.06 7.55 -16.88
N GLY A 60 -5.89 7.31 -15.57
CA GLY A 60 -6.35 8.20 -14.52
C GLY A 60 -7.80 7.96 -14.12
N ASP A 61 -8.41 6.84 -14.54
CA ASP A 61 -9.77 6.48 -14.17
C ASP A 61 -9.78 5.88 -12.75
N PHE A 62 -10.68 6.35 -11.89
CA PHE A 62 -10.81 5.83 -10.54
C PHE A 62 -11.32 4.37 -10.55
N ILE A 63 -10.59 3.47 -9.87
CA ILE A 63 -10.90 2.05 -9.87
C ILE A 63 -11.63 1.64 -8.58
N LEU A 64 -11.02 1.92 -7.42
CA LEU A 64 -11.50 1.44 -6.13
C LEU A 64 -10.88 2.20 -4.96
N GLU A 65 -11.59 2.23 -3.83
CA GLU A 65 -11.07 2.68 -2.55
C GLU A 65 -10.92 1.50 -1.58
N LEU A 66 -9.77 1.43 -0.90
CA LEU A 66 -9.49 0.53 0.21
C LEU A 66 -9.40 1.29 1.52
N LYS A 67 -10.15 0.83 2.54
CA LYS A 67 -9.96 1.21 3.94
C LYS A 67 -9.67 -0.04 4.77
N GLY A 68 -8.42 -0.21 5.19
CA GLY A 68 -8.00 -1.32 6.04
C GLY A 68 -8.21 -2.69 5.39
N ASN A 69 -7.70 -2.88 4.17
CA ASN A 69 -7.87 -4.09 3.35
C ASN A 69 -9.33 -4.42 2.94
N ARG A 70 -10.26 -3.49 3.11
CA ARG A 70 -11.67 -3.63 2.67
C ARG A 70 -11.98 -2.63 1.59
N THR A 71 -12.70 -3.07 0.57
CA THR A 71 -13.21 -2.19 -0.49
C THR A 71 -14.39 -1.39 0.03
N THR A 72 -14.33 -0.05 -0.10
CA THR A 72 -15.41 0.88 0.28
C THR A 72 -16.12 1.47 -0.93
N GLU A 73 -15.37 1.73 -2.01
CA GLU A 73 -15.88 2.11 -3.33
C GLU A 73 -15.26 1.20 -4.40
N ASN A 74 -16.02 0.82 -5.42
CA ASN A 74 -15.54 -0.11 -6.47
C ASN A 74 -16.17 0.14 -7.85
N PRO A 75 -16.08 1.35 -8.42
CA PRO A 75 -16.60 1.62 -9.77
C PRO A 75 -15.89 0.78 -10.85
N GLY A 76 -14.64 0.40 -10.64
CA GLY A 76 -13.88 -0.47 -11.53
C GLY A 76 -14.28 -1.95 -11.48
N GLN A 77 -15.30 -2.32 -10.68
CA GLN A 77 -15.85 -3.67 -10.57
C GLN A 77 -14.80 -4.74 -10.25
N THR A 78 -13.78 -4.36 -9.49
CA THR A 78 -12.69 -5.25 -9.12
C THR A 78 -13.13 -6.35 -8.17
N VAL A 79 -12.39 -7.46 -8.18
CA VAL A 79 -12.68 -8.62 -7.33
C VAL A 79 -11.57 -8.78 -6.30
N LEU A 80 -11.89 -8.50 -5.04
CA LEU A 80 -11.00 -8.77 -3.91
C LEU A 80 -11.13 -10.25 -3.50
N GLN A 81 -10.01 -10.94 -3.45
CA GLN A 81 -9.92 -12.33 -3.01
C GLN A 81 -8.92 -12.46 -1.86
N SER A 82 -9.39 -12.98 -0.74
CA SER A 82 -8.53 -13.35 0.39
C SER A 82 -7.61 -14.52 0.01
N ILE A 83 -6.35 -14.44 0.44
CA ILE A 83 -5.37 -15.52 0.31
C ILE A 83 -4.67 -15.73 1.66
N GLN A 84 -3.93 -16.83 1.79
CA GLN A 84 -3.10 -17.02 2.98
C GLN A 84 -2.10 -15.87 3.11
N GLY A 85 -2.14 -15.18 4.25
CA GLY A 85 -1.24 -14.05 4.55
C GLY A 85 -1.63 -12.71 3.91
N GLY A 86 -2.76 -12.59 3.21
CA GLY A 86 -3.18 -11.30 2.65
C GLY A 86 -4.34 -11.40 1.65
N PHE A 87 -4.25 -10.66 0.55
CA PHE A 87 -5.29 -10.59 -0.47
C PHE A 87 -4.71 -10.32 -1.87
N ARG A 88 -5.53 -10.53 -2.89
CA ARG A 88 -5.30 -10.07 -4.26
C ARG A 88 -6.55 -9.41 -4.81
N ILE A 89 -6.37 -8.39 -5.63
CA ILE A 89 -7.45 -7.69 -6.32
C ILE A 89 -7.21 -7.87 -7.81
N HIS A 90 -8.24 -8.28 -8.53
CA HIS A 90 -8.21 -8.39 -9.99
C HIS A 90 -9.17 -7.39 -10.64
N TYR A 91 -8.81 -6.93 -11.83
CA TYR A 91 -9.76 -6.33 -12.75
C TYR A 91 -10.86 -7.32 -13.14
N PRO A 92 -12.01 -6.84 -13.65
CA PRO A 92 -13.06 -7.71 -14.21
C PRO A 92 -12.55 -8.65 -15.30
N SER A 93 -11.50 -8.25 -16.02
CA SER A 93 -10.81 -9.07 -17.04
C SER A 93 -10.08 -10.29 -16.47
N GLY A 94 -9.88 -10.36 -15.14
CA GLY A 94 -9.04 -11.36 -14.47
C GLY A 94 -7.57 -10.94 -14.33
N GLU A 95 -7.15 -9.81 -14.92
CA GLU A 95 -5.80 -9.28 -14.73
C GLU A 95 -5.57 -8.86 -13.27
N LEU A 96 -4.38 -9.15 -12.72
CA LEU A 96 -4.01 -8.75 -11.37
C LEU A 96 -3.78 -7.24 -11.29
N LEU A 97 -4.53 -6.56 -10.42
CA LEU A 97 -4.32 -5.16 -10.09
C LEU A 97 -3.25 -5.01 -9.01
N ILE A 98 -3.46 -5.66 -7.86
CA ILE A 98 -2.51 -5.67 -6.74
C ILE A 98 -2.63 -6.97 -5.95
N LYS A 99 -1.50 -7.50 -5.49
CA LYS A 99 -1.39 -8.60 -4.54
C LYS A 99 -0.62 -8.13 -3.33
N VAL A 100 -1.15 -8.42 -2.16
CA VAL A 100 -0.54 -8.10 -0.86
C VAL A 100 -0.47 -9.39 -0.09
N HIS A 101 0.72 -9.79 0.34
CA HIS A 101 0.88 -11.00 1.14
C HIS A 101 2.01 -10.86 2.14
N THR A 102 1.78 -11.37 3.34
CA THR A 102 2.70 -11.31 4.46
C THR A 102 3.33 -12.68 4.68
N ARG A 103 4.64 -12.71 4.92
CA ARG A 103 5.38 -13.92 5.31
C ARG A 103 6.09 -13.69 6.63
N ASN A 104 6.28 -14.78 7.38
CA ASN A 104 7.16 -14.77 8.55
C ASN A 104 8.61 -14.66 8.08
N PHE A 105 9.41 -13.86 8.78
CA PHE A 105 10.81 -13.65 8.47
C PHE A 105 11.61 -13.46 9.77
N ALA A 106 12.52 -14.39 10.07
CA ALA A 106 13.40 -14.44 11.26
C ALA A 106 12.81 -13.95 12.59
N ASN A 107 12.65 -12.62 12.77
CA ASN A 107 12.18 -11.97 13.99
C ASN A 107 10.89 -11.15 13.83
N GLY A 108 10.18 -11.26 12.71
CA GLY A 108 8.95 -10.51 12.45
C GLY A 108 8.26 -10.94 11.16
N HIS A 109 7.59 -9.99 10.52
CA HIS A 109 6.79 -10.19 9.32
C HIS A 109 7.27 -9.26 8.21
N LEU A 110 7.24 -9.76 6.97
CA LEU A 110 7.51 -8.98 5.78
C LEU A 110 6.29 -9.04 4.86
N THR A 111 5.70 -7.88 4.57
CA THR A 111 4.63 -7.75 3.58
C THR A 111 5.17 -7.35 2.22
N PHE A 112 4.82 -8.18 1.26
CA PHE A 112 5.16 -8.05 -0.14
C PHE A 112 3.95 -7.49 -0.86
N ILE A 113 4.17 -6.40 -1.58
CA ILE A 113 3.17 -5.75 -2.43
C ILE A 113 3.61 -5.95 -3.88
N HIS A 114 2.69 -6.40 -4.72
CA HIS A 114 2.94 -6.63 -6.13
C HIS A 114 1.78 -6.09 -6.96
N GLY A 115 2.01 -5.01 -7.69
CA GLY A 115 1.01 -4.37 -8.54
C GLY A 115 1.54 -3.04 -9.04
N LYS A 116 0.91 -2.51 -10.09
CA LYS A 116 1.17 -1.15 -10.55
C LYS A 116 0.06 -0.24 -10.04
N VAL A 117 0.45 0.87 -9.44
CA VAL A 117 -0.48 1.87 -8.91
C VAL A 117 -0.23 3.19 -9.60
N TYR A 118 -1.30 3.82 -10.06
CA TYR A 118 -1.28 5.08 -10.81
C TYR A 118 -2.03 6.16 -10.02
N ASP A 119 -1.70 7.43 -10.29
CA ASP A 119 -2.50 8.56 -9.84
C ASP A 119 -3.59 8.95 -10.84
N LYS A 120 -4.39 9.96 -10.48
CA LYS A 120 -5.51 10.47 -11.30
C LYS A 120 -5.06 11.08 -12.63
N GLU A 121 -3.77 11.39 -12.80
CA GLU A 121 -3.20 11.80 -14.08
C GLU A 121 -2.68 10.61 -14.91
N GLY A 122 -2.88 9.37 -14.44
CA GLY A 122 -2.37 8.16 -15.06
C GLY A 122 -0.86 7.96 -14.89
N ARG A 123 -0.21 8.70 -13.99
CA ARG A 123 1.24 8.58 -13.77
C ARG A 123 1.51 7.42 -12.83
N LEU A 124 2.53 6.63 -13.15
CA LEU A 124 2.95 5.51 -12.32
C LEU A 124 3.53 6.00 -10.99
N ARG A 125 3.01 5.51 -9.87
CA ARG A 125 3.40 5.89 -8.50
C ARG A 125 4.06 4.76 -7.72
N MET A 126 3.72 3.53 -8.05
CA MET A 126 4.33 2.34 -7.47
C MET A 126 4.34 1.21 -8.51
N GLU A 127 5.42 0.43 -8.54
CA GLU A 127 5.53 -0.76 -9.37
C GLU A 127 6.31 -1.87 -8.66
N PRO A 128 6.18 -3.14 -9.07
CA PRO A 128 6.97 -4.22 -8.51
C PRO A 128 8.48 -4.02 -8.76
N SER A 129 9.30 -4.36 -7.77
CA SER A 129 10.76 -4.41 -7.91
C SER A 129 11.33 -5.55 -7.08
N TYR A 130 11.81 -6.61 -7.76
CA TYR A 130 12.23 -7.86 -7.13
C TYR A 130 11.18 -8.39 -6.13
N GLU A 131 11.53 -8.39 -4.84
CA GLU A 131 10.68 -8.82 -3.72
C GLU A 131 9.90 -7.66 -3.07
N GLY A 132 10.05 -6.44 -3.54
CA GLY A 132 9.43 -5.24 -2.98
C GLY A 132 8.71 -4.40 -4.00
N VAL A 133 8.58 -3.13 -3.68
CA VAL A 133 8.03 -2.11 -4.57
C VAL A 133 9.02 -0.99 -4.81
N LYS A 134 9.02 -0.48 -6.04
CA LYS A 134 9.64 0.79 -6.37
C LYS A 134 8.57 1.87 -6.35
N VAL A 135 8.85 2.95 -5.64
CA VAL A 135 7.96 4.10 -5.48
C VAL A 135 8.50 5.30 -6.23
N HIS A 136 7.58 6.05 -6.87
CA HIS A 136 7.87 7.22 -7.69
C HIS A 136 7.16 8.48 -7.17
N GLY A 137 7.82 9.63 -7.34
CA GLY A 137 7.30 10.93 -6.94
C GLY A 137 7.40 11.22 -5.45
N LYS A 138 6.56 12.13 -4.95
CA LYS A 138 6.50 12.49 -3.52
C LYS A 138 5.79 11.40 -2.72
N GLY A 139 6.37 11.07 -1.57
CA GLY A 139 5.82 10.16 -0.57
C GLY A 139 6.68 10.12 0.69
N GLN A 140 6.09 9.68 1.79
CA GLN A 140 6.80 9.38 3.03
C GLN A 140 7.14 7.88 3.05
N LEU A 141 8.41 7.55 2.85
CA LEU A 141 8.84 6.14 2.69
C LEU A 141 9.09 5.40 4.00
N ALA A 142 8.92 6.07 5.14
CA ALA A 142 9.01 5.46 6.46
C ALA A 142 8.06 6.19 7.42
N LEU A 143 7.10 5.44 7.95
CA LEU A 143 6.22 5.85 9.04
C LEU A 143 6.86 5.48 10.38
N VAL A 144 6.69 6.36 11.38
CA VAL A 144 7.18 6.14 12.76
C VAL A 144 6.12 5.52 13.68
N GLY A 145 4.87 5.45 13.20
CA GLY A 145 3.72 4.89 13.88
C GLY A 145 2.55 4.76 12.91
N PRO A 146 1.40 4.20 13.35
CA PRO A 146 0.20 4.09 12.52
C PRO A 146 -0.18 5.43 11.90
N TYR A 147 -0.64 5.40 10.65
CA TYR A 147 -1.01 6.61 9.93
C TYR A 147 -2.30 7.20 10.51
N GLU A 148 -2.22 8.46 10.93
CA GLU A 148 -3.37 9.22 11.40
C GLU A 148 -4.12 9.80 10.19
N PHE A 149 -5.20 9.14 9.79
CA PHE A 149 -6.15 9.72 8.85
C PHE A 149 -6.85 10.87 9.58
N GLY A 150 -6.61 12.11 9.14
CA GLY A 150 -7.32 13.27 9.70
C GLY A 150 -8.82 13.02 9.68
N GLU A 151 -9.53 13.36 10.76
CA GLU A 151 -10.97 13.15 10.87
C GLU A 151 -11.68 13.81 9.69
N SER A 152 -12.13 13.00 8.73
CA SER A 152 -13.15 13.42 7.77
C SER A 152 -14.46 13.50 8.52
N GLY A 153 -14.71 14.65 9.16
CA GLY A 153 -15.99 14.95 9.78
C GLY A 153 -17.10 14.97 8.73
N HIS A 154 -18.01 14.00 8.83
CA HIS A 154 -19.36 14.07 8.31
C HIS A 154 -20.32 13.54 9.37
#